data_AF-A0A849RBK2-F1
#
_entry.id   AF-A0A849RBK2-F1
#
_cell.length_a   1.000
_cell.length_b   1.000
_cell.length_c   1.000
_cell.angle_alpha   90.00
_cell.angle_beta   90.00
_cell.angle_gamma   90.00
#
_symmetry.space_group_name_H-M   'P 1'
#
loop_
_entity.id
_entity.type
_entity.pdbx_description
1 polymer ?
#
loop_
_entity_poly.entity_id
_entity_poly.type
_entity_poly.pdbx_seq_one_letter_code
_entity_poly.pdbx_strand_id
1 'polypeptide(L)'
;MTTQSIFEIASKEKFRFPYNGSITVEDLFDLNKNQLNSVYRTLKSMVKSEEVTLLEVPTKEDEELSVKIEIVESIFNTKVVVENMALQAKETHAKKQKIMEIIGKKQDQTLEDTSVEELQKMLNEL
;
A
#
# COMPACT_ATOMS: atom_id res chain seq x y z
N MET A 1 18.46 -4.20 -23.10
CA MET A 1 17.01 -4.41 -23.04
C MET A 1 16.45 -3.32 -22.16
N THR A 2 15.94 -2.23 -22.73
CA THR A 2 15.27 -1.18 -21.96
C THR A 2 14.02 -1.80 -21.34
N THR A 3 14.08 -2.14 -20.06
CA THR A 3 12.91 -2.44 -19.24
C THR A 3 12.07 -1.19 -19.16
N GLN A 4 11.25 -0.95 -20.18
CA GLN A 4 10.23 0.10 -20.14
C GLN A 4 9.31 -0.20 -18.96
N SER A 5 9.01 0.82 -18.17
CA SER A 5 8.05 0.69 -17.08
C SER A 5 6.69 0.34 -17.66
N ILE A 6 5.98 -0.64 -17.08
CA ILE A 6 4.64 -1.05 -17.52
C ILE A 6 3.68 0.14 -17.66
N PHE A 7 3.85 1.18 -16.85
CA PHE A 7 3.07 2.42 -16.91
C PHE A 7 3.46 3.32 -18.08
N GLU A 8 4.73 3.32 -18.52
CA GLU A 8 5.17 4.04 -19.72
C GLU A 8 4.57 3.41 -20.97
N ILE A 9 4.57 2.07 -21.04
CA ILE A 9 3.93 1.31 -22.13
C ILE A 9 2.44 1.66 -22.17
N ALA A 10 1.76 1.58 -21.04
CA ALA A 10 0.33 1.91 -20.97
C ALA A 10 0.00 3.36 -21.33
N SER A 11 0.90 4.29 -21.00
CA SER A 11 0.74 5.71 -21.35
C SER A 11 0.94 5.94 -22.85
N LYS A 12 1.95 5.29 -23.45
CA LYS A 12 2.26 5.38 -24.87
C LYS A 12 1.16 4.76 -25.75
N GLU A 13 0.73 3.56 -25.39
CA GLU A 13 -0.30 2.79 -26.12
C GLU A 13 -1.73 3.20 -25.71
N LYS A 14 -1.86 4.12 -24.74
CA LYS A 14 -3.14 4.65 -24.24
C LYS A 14 -4.08 3.53 -23.79
N PHE A 15 -3.59 2.64 -22.93
CA PHE A 15 -4.36 1.51 -22.45
C PHE A 15 -5.69 1.92 -21.82
N ARG A 16 -6.64 1.01 -22.00
CA ARG A 16 -8.03 1.14 -21.58
C ARG A 16 -8.44 -0.13 -20.85
N PHE A 17 -9.11 0.04 -19.71
CA PHE A 17 -9.49 -1.04 -18.81
C PHE A 17 -11.01 -1.17 -18.73
N PRO A 18 -11.54 -2.40 -18.69
CA PRO A 18 -12.97 -2.65 -18.65
C PRO A 18 -13.52 -2.42 -17.23
N TYR A 19 -14.05 -1.23 -16.97
CA TYR A 19 -14.74 -0.90 -15.72
C TYR A 19 -15.81 0.16 -15.99
N ASN A 20 -17.08 -0.13 -15.70
CA ASN A 20 -18.22 0.77 -15.99
C ASN A 20 -18.18 1.39 -17.40
N GLY A 21 -17.82 0.58 -18.39
CA GLY A 21 -17.40 1.04 -19.72
C GLY A 21 -15.89 0.87 -19.87
N SER A 22 -15.19 1.98 -20.05
CA SER A 22 -13.73 1.98 -20.23
C SER A 22 -13.08 3.11 -19.44
N ILE A 23 -12.05 2.76 -18.68
CA ILE A 23 -11.28 3.71 -17.86
C ILE A 23 -9.79 3.69 -18.22
N THR A 24 -9.08 4.73 -17.81
CA THR A 24 -7.64 4.90 -18.02
C THR A 24 -6.82 4.36 -16.86
N VAL A 25 -5.49 4.38 -16.99
CA VAL A 25 -4.56 4.03 -15.89
C VAL A 25 -4.75 4.95 -14.68
N GLU A 26 -5.01 6.25 -14.92
CA GLU A 26 -5.19 7.23 -13.85
C GLU A 26 -6.43 6.91 -13.02
N ASP A 27 -7.55 6.60 -13.69
CA ASP A 27 -8.80 6.23 -13.03
C ASP A 27 -8.66 4.95 -12.17
N LEU A 28 -7.74 4.03 -12.51
CA LEU A 28 -7.47 2.84 -11.69
C LEU A 28 -6.93 3.21 -10.30
N PHE A 29 -6.21 4.32 -10.17
CA PHE A 29 -5.72 4.78 -8.87
C PHE A 29 -6.84 5.25 -7.95
N ASP A 30 -7.97 5.69 -8.50
CA ASP A 30 -9.13 6.13 -7.72
C ASP A 30 -10.02 4.95 -7.28
N LEU A 31 -9.83 3.78 -7.85
CA LEU A 31 -10.59 2.58 -7.49
C LEU A 31 -10.20 2.03 -6.12
N ASN A 32 -11.19 1.47 -5.43
CA ASN A 32 -10.99 0.67 -4.22
C ASN A 32 -10.56 -0.76 -4.55
N LYS A 33 -10.13 -1.52 -3.53
CA LYS A 33 -9.63 -2.90 -3.69
C LYS A 33 -10.63 -3.84 -4.36
N ASN A 34 -11.92 -3.72 -4.03
CA ASN A 34 -12.95 -4.59 -4.59
C ASN A 34 -13.19 -4.28 -6.06
N GLN A 35 -13.14 -2.99 -6.43
CA GLN A 35 -13.26 -2.53 -7.80
C GLN A 35 -12.06 -2.96 -8.64
N LEU A 36 -10.83 -2.80 -8.13
CA LEU A 36 -9.61 -3.31 -8.78
C LEU A 36 -9.66 -4.83 -8.99
N ASN A 37 -10.13 -5.58 -8.00
CA ASN A 37 -10.31 -7.03 -8.11
C ASN A 37 -11.36 -7.41 -9.18
N SER A 38 -12.41 -6.59 -9.35
CA SER A 38 -13.37 -6.79 -10.44
C SER A 38 -12.70 -6.63 -11.80
N VAL A 39 -11.92 -5.57 -12.00
CA VAL A 39 -11.17 -5.34 -13.25
C VAL A 39 -10.19 -6.48 -13.52
N TYR A 40 -9.46 -6.90 -12.49
CA TYR A 40 -8.52 -8.02 -12.56
C TYR A 40 -9.20 -9.31 -13.03
N ARG A 41 -10.36 -9.66 -12.45
CA ARG A 41 -11.12 -10.85 -12.84
C ARG A 41 -11.57 -10.79 -14.30
N THR A 42 -12.02 -9.63 -14.76
CA THR A 42 -12.41 -9.42 -16.15
C THR A 42 -11.23 -9.62 -17.09
N LEU A 43 -10.08 -8.98 -16.81
CA LEU A 43 -8.86 -9.16 -17.62
C LEU A 43 -8.40 -10.63 -17.63
N LYS A 44 -8.43 -11.31 -16.48
CA LYS A 44 -8.01 -12.72 -16.40
C LYS A 44 -8.96 -13.67 -17.12
N SER A 45 -10.24 -13.31 -17.23
CA SER A 45 -11.22 -14.09 -18.01
C SER A 45 -10.97 -13.99 -19.51
N MET A 46 -10.48 -12.84 -20.01
CA MET A 46 -10.11 -12.65 -21.41
C MET A 46 -8.94 -13.57 -21.79
N VAL A 47 -7.89 -13.60 -20.96
CA VAL A 47 -6.72 -14.50 -21.14
C VAL A 47 -7.10 -15.99 -21.14
N LYS A 48 -8.17 -16.38 -20.43
CA LYS A 48 -8.63 -17.79 -20.41
C LYS A 48 -9.51 -18.15 -21.60
N SER A 49 -10.13 -17.16 -22.24
CA SER A 49 -11.00 -17.36 -23.41
C SER A 49 -10.21 -17.52 -24.69
N GLU A 50 -8.99 -17.00 -24.74
CA GLU A 50 -7.99 -17.33 -25.74
C GLU A 50 -7.49 -18.75 -25.44
N GLU A 51 -8.12 -19.77 -26.05
CA GLU A 51 -7.63 -21.15 -25.98
C GLU A 51 -6.20 -21.17 -26.49
N VAL A 52 -5.22 -21.26 -25.58
CA VAL A 52 -3.81 -21.35 -25.91
C VAL A 52 -3.56 -22.66 -26.66
N THR A 53 -3.62 -22.60 -27.97
CA THR A 53 -3.22 -23.71 -28.83
C THR A 53 -1.70 -23.85 -28.71
N LEU A 54 -1.19 -25.05 -28.48
CA LEU A 54 0.23 -25.35 -28.23
C LEU A 54 1.20 -24.87 -29.34
N LEU A 55 0.66 -24.39 -30.46
CA LEU A 55 1.37 -23.98 -31.68
C LEU A 55 1.35 -22.46 -31.93
N GLU A 56 0.72 -21.65 -31.07
CA GLU A 56 0.56 -20.22 -31.31
C GLU A 56 1.64 -19.39 -30.58
N VAL A 57 2.30 -18.51 -31.34
CA VAL A 57 3.24 -17.50 -30.82
C VAL A 57 2.41 -16.44 -30.10
N PRO A 58 2.83 -15.95 -28.91
CA PRO A 58 2.11 -14.88 -28.22
C PRO A 58 1.92 -13.69 -29.14
N THR A 59 0.66 -13.27 -29.25
CA THR A 59 0.27 -12.12 -30.07
C THR A 59 0.54 -10.83 -29.31
N LYS A 60 0.48 -9.70 -30.02
CA LYS A 60 0.56 -8.38 -29.37
C LYS A 60 -0.59 -8.13 -28.40
N GLU A 61 -1.74 -8.77 -28.62
CA GLU A 61 -2.93 -8.66 -27.75
C GLU A 61 -2.68 -9.39 -26.42
N ASP A 62 -2.00 -10.54 -26.46
CA ASP A 62 -1.55 -11.27 -25.26
C ASP A 62 -0.55 -10.45 -24.43
N GLU A 63 0.41 -9.80 -25.09
CA GLU A 63 1.37 -8.91 -24.43
C GLU A 63 0.67 -7.71 -23.79
N GLU A 64 -0.29 -7.08 -24.49
CA GLU A 64 -1.10 -5.99 -23.95
C GLU A 64 -1.93 -6.44 -22.73
N LEU A 65 -2.60 -7.59 -22.80
CA LEU A 65 -3.37 -8.15 -21.69
C LEU A 65 -2.48 -8.45 -20.48
N SER A 66 -1.29 -9.01 -20.70
CA SER A 66 -0.32 -9.27 -19.65
C SER A 66 0.10 -7.98 -18.94
N VAL A 67 0.46 -6.94 -19.69
CA VAL A 67 0.86 -5.64 -19.11
C VAL A 67 -0.31 -4.98 -18.38
N LYS A 68 -1.55 -5.07 -18.91
CA LYS A 68 -2.75 -4.57 -18.22
C LYS A 68 -2.97 -5.26 -16.87
N ILE A 69 -2.80 -6.58 -16.82
CA ILE A 69 -2.93 -7.35 -15.57
C ILE A 69 -1.87 -6.91 -14.57
N GLU A 70 -0.62 -6.78 -15.00
CA GLU A 70 0.50 -6.37 -14.15
C GLU A 70 0.30 -4.96 -13.57
N ILE A 71 -0.24 -4.02 -14.35
CA ILE A 71 -0.59 -2.68 -13.87
C ILE A 71 -1.61 -2.73 -12.74
N VAL A 72 -2.68 -3.51 -12.91
CA VAL A 72 -3.74 -3.65 -11.88
C VAL A 72 -3.17 -4.28 -10.61
N GLU A 73 -2.33 -5.31 -10.72
CA GLU A 73 -1.65 -5.93 -9.58
C GLU A 73 -0.71 -4.95 -8.87
N SER A 74 0.08 -4.18 -9.62
CA SER A 74 0.99 -3.17 -9.08
C SER A 74 0.24 -2.10 -8.27
N ILE A 75 -0.83 -1.53 -8.83
CA ILE A 75 -1.67 -0.54 -8.14
C ILE A 75 -2.31 -1.13 -6.88
N PHE A 76 -2.83 -2.36 -6.97
CA PHE A 76 -3.41 -3.05 -5.81
C PHE A 76 -2.39 -3.25 -4.69
N ASN A 77 -1.20 -3.72 -5.02
CA ASN A 77 -0.11 -3.94 -4.07
C ASN A 77 0.34 -2.64 -3.42
N THR A 78 0.48 -1.55 -4.19
CA THR A 78 0.79 -0.22 -3.64
C THR A 78 -0.25 0.21 -2.61
N LYS A 79 -1.55 0.05 -2.90
CA LYS A 79 -2.62 0.38 -1.93
C LYS A 79 -2.54 -0.46 -0.67
N VAL A 80 -2.28 -1.76 -0.79
CA VAL A 80 -2.10 -2.66 0.37
C VAL A 80 -0.91 -2.22 1.23
N VAL A 81 0.22 -1.87 0.60
CA VAL A 81 1.41 -1.37 1.31
C VAL A 81 1.10 -0.07 2.05
N VAL A 82 0.46 0.90 1.39
CA VAL A 82 0.09 2.18 2.00
C VAL A 82 -0.84 2.00 3.20
N GLU A 83 -1.85 1.14 3.08
CA GLU A 83 -2.76 0.84 4.19
C GLU A 83 -2.05 0.16 5.37
N ASN A 84 -1.17 -0.81 5.08
CA ASN A 84 -0.38 -1.48 6.11
C ASN A 84 0.58 -0.51 6.82
N MET A 85 1.21 0.41 6.07
CA MET A 85 2.06 1.45 6.64
C MET A 85 1.26 2.39 7.56
N ALA A 86 0.05 2.78 7.15
CA ALA A 86 -0.83 3.60 7.98
C ALA A 86 -1.26 2.87 9.26
N LEU A 87 -1.54 1.56 9.18
CA LEU A 87 -1.87 0.74 10.34
C LEU A 87 -0.67 0.63 11.30
N GLN A 88 0.52 0.33 10.78
CA GLN A 88 1.75 0.24 11.57
C GLN A 88 2.10 1.58 12.24
N ALA A 89 1.87 2.71 11.56
CA ALA A 89 2.05 4.04 12.14
C ALA A 89 1.10 4.27 13.32
N LYS A 90 -0.18 3.89 13.20
CA LYS A 90 -1.16 3.96 14.30
C LYS A 90 -0.77 3.07 15.48
N GLU A 91 -0.36 1.82 15.22
CA GLU A 91 0.08 0.91 16.27
C GLU A 91 1.35 1.43 16.98
N THR A 92 2.31 1.92 16.21
CA THR A 92 3.54 2.52 16.75
C THR A 92 3.22 3.73 17.61
N HIS A 93 2.33 4.60 17.15
CA HIS A 93 1.87 5.75 17.92
C HIS A 93 1.21 5.31 19.25
N ALA A 94 0.28 4.36 19.20
CA ALA A 94 -0.39 3.83 20.39
C ALA A 94 0.60 3.18 21.38
N LYS A 95 1.59 2.43 20.88
CA LYS A 95 2.66 1.85 21.71
C LYS A 95 3.53 2.94 22.35
N LYS A 96 3.95 3.95 21.58
CA LYS A 96 4.74 5.09 22.08
C LYS A 96 4.01 5.85 23.19
N GLN A 97 2.72 6.12 23.01
CA GLN A 97 1.89 6.80 24.00
C GLN A 97 1.82 5.99 25.31
N LYS A 98 1.54 4.69 25.24
CA LYS A 98 1.55 3.81 26.42
C LYS A 98 2.91 3.78 27.13
N ILE A 99 4.00 3.73 26.38
CA ILE A 99 5.36 3.75 26.96
C ILE A 99 5.61 5.09 27.68
N MET A 100 5.23 6.22 27.07
CA MET A 100 5.39 7.54 27.66
C MET A 100 4.58 7.70 28.96
N GLU A 101 3.35 7.19 28.99
CA GLU A 101 2.52 7.18 30.21
C GLU A 101 3.16 6.33 31.33
N ILE A 102 3.72 5.16 30.99
CA ILE A 102 4.40 4.30 31.97
C ILE A 102 5.70 4.97 32.48
N ILE A 103 6.46 5.63 31.61
CA ILE A 103 7.66 6.38 32.00
C ILE A 103 7.27 7.50 32.96
N GLY A 104 6.24 8.30 32.64
CA GLY A 104 5.74 9.35 33.52
C GLY A 104 5.37 8.81 34.89
N LYS A 105 4.54 7.76 34.95
CA LYS A 105 4.16 7.11 36.22
C LYS A 105 5.36 6.61 37.03
N LYS A 106 6.38 6.06 36.38
CA LYS A 106 7.61 5.61 37.06
C LYS A 106 8.45 6.78 37.58
N GLN A 107 8.53 7.88 36.83
CA GLN A 107 9.21 9.09 37.26
C GLN A 107 8.49 9.70 38.47
N ASP A 108 7.17 9.80 38.42
CA ASP A 108 6.33 10.27 39.53
C ASP A 108 6.52 9.39 40.76
N GLN A 109 6.46 8.05 40.61
CA GLN A 109 6.70 7.12 41.71
C GLN A 109 8.12 7.24 42.28
N THR A 110 9.14 7.44 41.43
CA THR A 110 10.52 7.65 41.91
C THR A 110 10.63 8.94 42.70
N LEU A 111 9.97 10.03 42.26
CA LEU A 111 9.91 11.29 42.99
C LEU A 111 9.15 11.14 44.31
N GLU A 112 8.06 10.37 44.33
CA GLU A 112 7.30 10.05 45.55
C GLU A 112 8.13 9.22 46.55
N ASP A 113 8.98 8.32 46.06
CA ASP A 113 9.89 7.50 46.88
C ASP A 113 11.15 8.27 47.33
N THR A 114 11.41 9.46 46.79
CA THR A 114 12.58 10.30 47.13
C THR A 114 12.33 11.08 48.42
N SER A 115 13.35 11.25 49.28
CA SER A 115 13.17 11.96 50.55
C SER A 115 12.90 13.46 50.36
N VAL A 116 12.17 14.07 51.29
CA VAL A 116 11.78 15.49 51.23
C VAL A 116 13.00 16.43 51.19
N GLU A 117 14.10 16.09 51.87
CA GLU A 117 15.35 16.86 51.84
C GLU A 117 16.04 16.84 50.47
N GLU A 118 16.01 15.70 49.77
CA GLU A 118 16.58 15.55 48.43
C GLU A 118 15.72 16.27 47.37
N LEU A 119 14.39 16.20 47.49
CA LEU A 119 13.46 16.94 46.63
C LEU A 119 13.63 18.47 46.77
N GLN A 120 13.83 18.97 47.99
CA GLN A 120 14.13 20.39 48.23
C GLN A 120 15.48 20.81 47.64
N LYS A 121 16.48 19.91 47.64
CA LYS A 121 17.78 20.17 47.03
C LYS A 121 17.70 20.27 45.51
N MET A 122 16.95 19.36 44.87
CA MET A 122 16.69 19.38 43.42
C MET A 122 15.88 20.61 42.98
N LEU A 123 14.98 21.13 43.83
CA LEU A 123 14.21 22.35 43.56
C LEU A 123 15.06 23.63 43.65
N ASN A 124 16.05 23.67 44.54
CA ASN A 124 16.94 24.82 44.71
C ASN A 124 18.06 24.90 43.66
N GLU A 125 18.29 23.84 42.87
CA GLU A 125 19.29 23.78 41.78
C GLU A 125 18.69 24.11 40.39
N LEU A 126 17.38 24.31 40.30
CA LEU A 126 16.66 24.84 39.13
C LEU A 126 16.63 26.38 39.16
#